data_AF-A0A973KNW2-F1
#
_entry.id   AF-A0A973KNW2-F1
#
_cell.length_a   1.000
_cell.length_b   1.000
_cell.length_c   1.000
_cell.angle_alpha   90.00
_cell.angle_beta   90.00
_cell.angle_gamma   90.00
#
_symmetry.space_group_name_H-M   'P 1'
#
loop_
_entity.id
_entity.type
_entity.pdbx_description
1 polymer ?
#
loop_
_entity_poly.entity_id
_entity_poly.type
_entity_poly.pdbx_seq_one_letter_code
_entity_poly.pdbx_strand_id
1 'polypeptide(L)'
;MSERSVAGFWERVEKVALTGCWVWRGTIARTRYGVWSYWKDGKTNTVYAHRFAYELLVGPISEGLVLDHLCLNRTCCNPEHLDPVTQAENYRRGVGGQDGAAFQRNKTGCPHGHPYSGDNLYIRKDGSRGCRTCGRIKSAEYKARKRNENPPEPRPRKQFCKQGHEFTAENTYVSPSTGSRSCRECKRAQVRKYRAREGKQVVYRVEVCKNGHAMDEENSRFTADGTRSCRKCARQRSRESYRRTQAHRGPAPAERTHCPEGHAYSPENTYVTSKGHRQCRTCNKARDKARTRKKAAADG
;
A
#
# COMPACT_ATOMS: atom_id res chain seq x y z
N MET A 1 34.65 22.14 44.51
CA MET A 1 33.83 23.03 43.65
C MET A 1 34.03 24.43 44.19
N SER A 2 34.23 25.46 43.34
CA SER A 2 34.49 26.80 43.88
C SER A 2 33.22 27.44 44.44
N GLU A 3 33.33 28.17 45.54
CA GLU A 3 32.22 28.92 46.16
C GLU A 3 31.57 29.88 45.14
N ARG A 4 32.38 30.51 44.28
CA ARG A 4 31.91 31.36 43.17
C ARG A 4 30.97 30.61 42.21
N SER A 5 31.22 29.33 41.95
CA SER A 5 30.33 28.52 41.10
C SER A 5 29.01 28.23 41.81
N VAL A 6 29.03 27.99 43.12
CA VAL A 6 27.81 27.77 43.89
C VAL A 6 26.98 29.05 44.00
N ALA A 7 27.62 30.19 44.30
CA ALA A 7 26.95 31.49 44.32
C ALA A 7 26.32 31.84 42.96
N GLY A 8 27.08 31.68 41.87
CA GLY A 8 26.58 31.93 40.53
C GLY A 8 25.41 31.03 40.11
N PHE A 9 25.33 29.81 40.65
CA PHE A 9 24.15 28.98 40.46
C PHE A 9 22.92 29.62 41.10
N TRP A 10 23.00 30.00 42.38
CA TRP A 10 21.87 30.54 43.13
C TRP A 10 21.39 31.90 42.64
N GLU A 11 22.26 32.74 42.07
CA GLU A 11 21.87 34.00 41.40
C GLU A 11 20.91 33.79 40.22
N ARG A 12 20.90 32.60 39.62
CA ARG A 12 20.07 32.25 38.47
C ARG A 12 18.82 31.46 38.86
N VAL A 13 18.58 31.30 40.16
CA VAL A 13 17.41 30.59 40.70
C VAL A 13 16.42 31.59 41.25
N GLU A 14 15.24 31.66 40.64
CA GLU A 14 14.12 32.45 41.14
C GLU A 14 13.20 31.56 41.98
N LYS A 15 13.03 31.90 43.26
CA LYS A 15 12.11 31.17 44.16
C LYS A 15 10.70 31.75 44.03
N VAL A 16 9.78 30.97 43.50
CA VAL A 16 8.39 31.36 43.25
C VAL A 16 7.52 30.93 44.43
N ALA A 17 7.15 31.88 45.30
CA ALA A 17 6.40 31.60 46.54
C ALA A 17 5.08 30.85 46.31
N LEU A 18 4.31 31.19 45.27
CA LEU A 18 3.00 30.59 44.99
C LEU A 18 3.05 29.08 44.72
N THR A 19 4.11 28.62 44.05
CA THR A 19 4.23 27.22 43.63
C THR A 19 5.24 26.44 44.44
N GLY A 20 6.06 27.11 45.26
CA GLY A 20 7.25 26.53 45.89
C GLY A 20 8.38 26.20 44.91
N CYS A 21 8.21 26.46 43.61
CA CYS A 21 9.24 26.13 42.62
C CYS A 21 10.45 27.05 42.73
N TRP A 22 11.63 26.48 42.55
CA TRP A 22 12.87 27.22 42.37
C TRP A 22 13.20 27.19 40.88
N VAL A 23 12.77 28.20 40.13
CA VAL A 23 12.81 28.23 38.68
C VAL A 23 14.20 28.66 38.20
N TRP A 24 14.83 27.82 37.39
CA TRP A 24 16.09 28.12 36.73
C TRP A 24 15.90 29.18 35.62
N ARG A 25 16.64 30.29 35.71
CA ARG A 25 16.65 31.40 34.74
C ARG A 25 17.90 31.45 33.85
N GLY A 26 18.80 30.48 34.00
CA GLY A 26 19.98 30.34 33.13
C GLY A 26 19.66 29.60 31.83
N THR A 27 20.68 28.94 31.27
CA THR A 27 20.57 28.19 30.01
C THR A 27 19.56 27.04 30.12
N ILE A 28 18.72 26.90 29.10
CA ILE A 28 17.73 25.81 28.98
C ILE A 28 18.09 24.96 27.76
N ALA A 29 18.21 23.65 27.95
CA ALA A 29 18.47 22.70 26.87
C ALA A 29 17.26 22.54 25.94
N ARG A 30 17.48 21.99 24.73
CA ARG A 30 16.39 21.60 23.81
C ARG A 30 15.36 20.65 24.42
N THR A 31 15.78 19.85 25.40
CA THR A 31 14.92 18.93 26.18
C THR A 31 14.02 19.65 27.20
N ARG A 32 14.14 20.99 27.32
CA ARG A 32 13.45 21.90 28.24
C ARG A 32 13.90 21.81 29.70
N TYR A 33 15.05 21.21 29.96
CA TYR A 33 15.67 21.21 31.30
C TYR A 33 16.65 22.36 31.45
N GLY A 34 16.70 22.95 32.65
CA GLY A 34 17.74 23.91 33.02
C GLY A 34 19.11 23.24 33.08
N VAL A 35 20.14 23.94 32.61
CA VAL A 35 21.52 23.47 32.55
C VAL A 35 22.44 24.47 33.23
N TRP A 36 23.35 23.95 34.04
CA TRP A 36 24.39 24.70 34.73
C TRP A 36 25.78 24.23 34.28
N SER A 37 26.61 25.19 33.86
CA SER A 37 27.99 24.95 33.47
C SER A 37 28.93 25.68 34.43
N TYR A 38 29.92 24.97 34.97
CA TYR A 38 30.88 25.53 35.92
C TYR A 38 32.29 24.94 35.71
N TRP A 39 33.32 25.70 36.11
CA TRP A 39 34.71 25.26 35.99
C TRP A 39 35.10 24.39 37.20
N LYS A 40 35.65 23.20 36.94
CA LYS A 40 36.18 22.28 37.97
C LYS A 40 37.22 21.36 37.33
N ASP A 41 38.33 21.12 38.03
CA ASP A 41 39.42 20.22 37.62
C ASP A 41 39.99 20.54 36.22
N GLY A 42 40.22 21.84 35.95
CA GLY A 42 40.81 22.30 34.70
C GLY A 42 39.90 22.19 33.46
N LYS A 43 38.59 21.95 33.63
CA LYS A 43 37.62 21.86 32.53
C LYS A 43 36.25 22.43 32.90
N THR A 44 35.48 22.76 31.87
CA THR A 44 34.05 23.13 32.01
C THR A 44 33.22 21.86 32.20
N ASN A 45 32.49 21.77 33.30
CA ASN A 45 31.55 20.69 33.60
C ASN A 45 30.13 21.22 33.40
N THR A 46 29.30 20.48 32.68
CA THR A 46 27.91 20.87 32.38
C THR A 46 26.96 19.80 32.90
N VAL A 47 26.01 20.20 33.73
CA VAL A 47 25.04 19.32 34.40
C VAL A 47 23.64 19.92 34.35
N TYR A 48 22.61 19.11 34.62
CA TYR A 48 21.26 19.64 34.79
C TYR A 48 21.13 20.42 36.09
N ALA A 49 20.47 21.58 36.04
CA ALA A 49 20.34 22.50 37.18
C ALA A 49 19.65 21.84 38.39
N HIS A 50 18.62 21.01 38.16
CA HIS A 50 17.92 20.30 39.23
C HIS A 50 18.79 19.22 39.89
N ARG A 51 19.63 18.52 39.11
CA ARG A 51 20.59 17.54 39.67
C ARG A 51 21.65 18.24 40.50
N PHE A 52 22.16 19.38 40.02
CA PHE A 52 23.14 20.17 40.75
C PHE A 52 22.60 20.65 42.10
N ALA A 53 21.38 21.21 42.13
CA ALA A 53 20.75 21.64 43.37
C ALA A 53 20.49 20.48 44.33
N TYR A 54 20.02 19.34 43.82
CA TYR A 54 19.79 18.13 44.62
C TYR A 54 21.08 17.60 45.23
N GLU A 55 22.14 17.44 44.42
CA GLU A 55 23.43 16.94 44.90
C GLU A 55 24.09 17.88 45.91
N LEU A 56 23.88 19.19 45.77
CA LEU A 56 24.41 20.20 46.68
C LEU A 56 23.69 20.24 48.04
N LEU A 57 22.37 20.04 48.06
CA LEU A 57 21.55 20.23 49.27
C LEU A 57 21.12 18.93 49.95
N VAL A 58 21.01 17.84 49.19
CA VAL A 58 20.56 16.52 49.68
C VAL A 58 21.72 15.53 49.67
N GLY A 59 22.45 15.47 48.56
CA GLY A 59 23.59 14.58 48.40
C GLY A 59 23.55 13.75 47.10
N PRO A 60 24.51 12.82 46.94
CA PRO A 60 24.68 12.08 45.70
C PRO A 60 23.42 11.28 45.32
N ILE A 61 23.04 11.36 44.05
CA ILE A 61 21.95 10.55 43.50
C ILE A 61 22.47 9.12 43.34
N SER A 62 21.86 8.16 44.01
CA SER A 62 22.28 6.75 43.96
C SER A 62 22.32 6.22 42.53
N GLU A 63 23.24 5.29 42.28
CA GLU A 63 23.40 4.68 40.96
C GLU A 63 22.10 4.06 40.46
N GLY A 64 21.78 4.29 39.18
CA GLY A 64 20.54 3.80 38.55
C GLY A 64 19.28 4.64 38.82
N LEU A 65 19.35 5.67 39.68
CA LEU A 65 18.24 6.59 39.92
C LEU A 65 18.31 7.86 39.07
N VAL A 66 17.13 8.36 38.72
CA VAL A 66 16.88 9.64 38.06
C VAL A 66 15.96 10.49 38.92
N LEU A 67 15.98 11.80 38.76
CA LEU A 67 15.10 12.71 39.49
C LEU A 67 13.83 12.97 38.67
N ASP A 68 12.67 12.65 39.22
CA ASP A 68 11.35 12.97 38.67
C ASP A 68 10.83 14.28 39.27
N HIS A 69 10.23 15.13 38.44
CA HIS A 69 9.69 16.43 38.85
C HIS A 69 8.24 16.26 39.31
N LEU A 70 8.02 16.21 40.62
CA LEU A 70 6.67 16.12 41.21
C LEU A 70 5.79 17.31 40.82
N CYS A 71 6.40 18.48 40.62
CA CYS A 71 5.74 19.71 40.18
C CYS A 71 5.51 19.80 38.66
N LEU A 72 5.95 18.80 37.88
CA LEU A 72 5.91 18.76 36.41
C LEU A 72 6.60 19.94 35.69
N ASN A 73 7.34 20.77 36.42
CA ASN A 73 8.09 21.90 35.89
C ASN A 73 9.57 21.54 35.71
N ARG A 74 9.98 21.28 34.45
CA ARG A 74 11.34 20.84 34.10
C ARG A 74 12.46 21.85 34.39
N THR A 75 12.11 23.12 34.62
CA THR A 75 13.08 24.15 35.01
C THR A 75 13.16 24.34 36.53
N CYS A 76 12.31 23.66 37.32
CA CYS A 76 12.39 23.67 38.77
C CYS A 76 13.63 22.91 39.26
N CYS A 77 14.37 23.48 40.21
CA CYS A 77 15.50 22.86 40.88
C CYS A 77 15.32 22.73 42.41
N ASN A 78 14.10 22.93 42.94
CA ASN A 78 13.82 22.72 44.35
C ASN A 78 13.92 21.21 44.69
N PRO A 79 14.83 20.77 45.59
CA PRO A 79 14.95 19.37 45.95
C PRO A 79 13.67 18.75 46.54
N GLU A 80 12.84 19.53 47.23
CA GLU A 80 11.54 19.04 47.77
C GLU A 80 10.54 18.67 46.66
N HIS A 81 10.77 19.15 45.43
CA HIS A 81 9.95 18.83 44.26
C HIS A 81 10.56 17.73 43.38
N LEU A 82 11.61 17.06 43.86
CA LEU A 82 12.34 16.03 43.13
C LEU A 82 12.28 14.71 43.89
N ASP A 83 11.90 13.65 43.18
CA ASP A 83 11.85 12.29 43.73
C ASP A 83 12.88 11.39 43.01
N PRO A 84 13.88 10.82 43.71
CA PRO A 84 14.79 9.84 43.15
C PRO A 84 14.05 8.53 42.84
N VAL A 85 13.89 8.23 41.57
CA VAL A 85 13.16 7.06 41.09
C VAL A 85 13.98 6.29 40.07
N THR A 86 13.61 5.04 39.82
CA THR A 86 14.20 4.30 38.70
C THR A 86 13.76 4.91 37.36
N GLN A 87 14.55 4.70 36.30
CA GLN A 87 14.18 5.17 34.95
C GLN A 87 12.82 4.60 34.48
N ALA A 88 12.49 3.37 34.87
CA ALA A 88 11.22 2.71 34.57
C ALA A 88 10.05 3.37 35.32
N GLU A 89 10.25 3.71 36.59
CA GLU A 89 9.29 4.43 37.41
C GLU A 89 9.02 5.82 36.82
N ASN A 90 10.07 6.59 36.52
CA ASN A 90 9.98 7.91 35.88
C ASN A 90 9.22 7.85 34.53
N TYR A 91 9.50 6.84 33.70
CA TYR A 91 8.79 6.68 32.42
C TYR A 91 7.30 6.42 32.62
N ARG A 92 6.93 5.58 33.60
CA ARG A 92 5.52 5.27 33.90
C ARG A 92 4.79 6.45 34.55
N ARG A 93 5.45 7.28 35.37
CA ARG A 93 4.87 8.51 35.95
C ARG A 93 4.75 9.64 34.92
N GLY A 94 5.70 9.74 33.99
CA GLY A 94 5.73 10.79 33.00
C GLY A 94 4.52 10.79 32.08
N VAL A 95 4.10 12.00 31.67
CA VAL A 95 3.00 12.25 30.72
C VAL A 95 3.10 11.38 29.46
N GLY A 96 4.32 11.17 28.95
CA GLY A 96 4.58 10.31 27.79
C GLY A 96 4.36 8.81 28.03
N GLY A 97 4.43 8.32 29.27
CA GLY A 97 4.14 6.93 29.61
C GLY A 97 2.65 6.66 29.74
N GLN A 98 1.91 7.57 30.38
CA GLN A 98 0.46 7.48 30.53
C GLN A 98 -0.27 7.72 29.20
N ASP A 99 0.04 8.84 28.53
CA ASP A 99 -0.57 9.18 27.23
C ASP A 99 -0.04 8.28 26.11
N GLY A 100 1.23 7.88 26.17
CA GLY A 100 1.82 6.98 25.19
C GLY A 100 1.20 5.58 25.24
N ALA A 101 0.96 5.02 26.43
CA ALA A 101 0.29 3.73 26.56
C ALA A 101 -1.18 3.80 26.10
N ALA A 102 -1.91 4.85 26.47
CA ALA A 102 -3.28 5.09 25.99
C ALA A 102 -3.32 5.25 24.47
N PHE A 103 -2.42 6.06 23.89
CA PHE A 103 -2.26 6.23 22.45
C PHE A 103 -1.96 4.89 21.76
N GLN A 104 -1.03 4.10 22.31
CA GLN A 104 -0.68 2.78 21.76
C GLN A 104 -1.79 1.74 21.92
N ARG A 105 -2.79 1.93 22.79
CA ARG A 105 -4.01 1.09 22.88
C ARG A 105 -5.14 1.60 21.98
N ASN A 106 -5.28 2.92 21.84
CA ASN A 106 -6.38 3.54 21.09
C ASN A 106 -6.09 3.66 19.59
N LYS A 107 -4.85 3.45 19.17
CA LYS A 107 -4.48 3.43 17.75
C LYS A 107 -5.39 2.50 16.94
N THR A 108 -6.02 3.03 15.91
CA THR A 108 -6.98 2.31 15.04
C THR A 108 -6.31 1.66 13.83
N GLY A 109 -5.03 1.95 13.57
CA GLY A 109 -4.28 1.43 12.44
C GLY A 109 -2.82 1.09 12.77
N CYS A 110 -2.24 0.12 12.08
CA CYS A 110 -0.84 -0.22 12.19
C CYS A 110 0.04 0.86 11.52
N PRO A 111 1.37 0.86 11.77
CA PRO A 111 2.29 1.84 11.16
C PRO A 111 2.29 1.87 9.62
N HIS A 112 1.78 0.80 8.99
CA HIS A 112 1.62 0.68 7.54
C HIS A 112 0.19 1.03 7.06
N GLY A 113 -0.65 1.58 7.94
CA GLY A 113 -2.01 2.02 7.61
C GLY A 113 -3.09 0.94 7.64
N HIS A 114 -2.77 -0.32 7.97
CA HIS A 114 -3.78 -1.38 8.04
C HIS A 114 -4.62 -1.29 9.32
N PRO A 115 -5.93 -1.56 9.29
CA PRO A 115 -6.81 -1.38 10.45
C PRO A 115 -6.48 -2.34 11.61
N TYR A 116 -6.41 -1.85 12.84
CA TYR A 116 -6.36 -2.68 14.05
C TYR A 116 -7.76 -2.99 14.55
N SER A 117 -8.53 -3.69 13.74
CA SER A 117 -9.88 -4.15 14.06
C SER A 117 -10.12 -5.56 13.51
N GLY A 118 -11.11 -6.24 14.10
CA GLY A 118 -11.57 -7.58 13.69
C GLY A 118 -10.43 -8.57 13.45
N ASP A 119 -10.50 -9.27 12.32
CA ASP A 119 -9.53 -10.30 11.94
C ASP A 119 -8.12 -9.78 11.70
N ASN A 120 -7.93 -8.47 11.46
CA ASN A 120 -6.61 -7.94 11.17
C ASN A 120 -5.76 -7.70 12.42
N LEU A 121 -6.39 -7.62 13.60
CA LEU A 121 -5.72 -7.47 14.89
C LEU A 121 -5.45 -8.83 15.54
N TYR A 122 -4.26 -9.00 16.11
CA TYR A 122 -3.98 -10.09 17.05
C TYR A 122 -3.10 -9.58 18.19
N ILE A 123 -3.15 -10.24 19.34
CA ILE A 123 -2.32 -9.91 20.50
C ILE A 123 -1.16 -10.89 20.56
N ARG A 124 0.06 -10.38 20.72
CA ARG A 124 1.28 -11.19 20.89
C ARG A 124 1.42 -11.64 22.35
N LYS A 125 2.33 -12.59 22.60
CA LYS A 125 2.62 -13.09 23.95
C LYS A 125 3.12 -12.02 24.91
N ASP A 126 3.78 -10.98 24.40
CA ASP A 126 4.25 -9.82 25.14
C ASP A 126 3.15 -8.76 25.39
N GLY A 127 1.90 -9.05 25.04
CA GLY A 127 0.77 -8.12 25.14
C GLY A 127 0.73 -7.06 24.02
N SER A 128 1.70 -7.02 23.12
CA SER A 128 1.72 -6.05 22.03
C SER A 128 0.72 -6.39 20.91
N ARG A 129 0.18 -5.35 20.25
CA ARG A 129 -0.75 -5.52 19.12
C ARG A 129 0.01 -5.81 17.82
N GLY A 130 -0.41 -6.84 17.11
CA GLY A 130 0.11 -7.27 15.82
C GLY A 130 -0.91 -7.10 14.68
N CYS A 131 -0.41 -6.89 13.46
CA CYS A 131 -1.21 -6.74 12.24
C CYS A 131 -1.07 -7.98 11.35
N ARG A 132 -2.18 -8.68 11.09
CA ARG A 132 -2.17 -9.90 10.25
C ARG A 132 -1.85 -9.61 8.80
N THR A 133 -2.30 -8.49 8.26
CA THR A 133 -1.99 -8.08 6.88
C THR A 133 -0.48 -7.89 6.70
N CYS A 134 0.18 -7.17 7.63
CA CYS A 134 1.64 -7.09 7.65
C CYS A 134 2.30 -8.47 7.77
N GLY A 135 1.73 -9.38 8.57
CA GLY A 135 2.21 -10.76 8.69
C GLY A 135 2.14 -11.53 7.37
N ARG A 136 1.04 -11.41 6.62
CA ARG A 136 0.87 -12.05 5.30
C ARG A 136 1.86 -11.51 4.28
N ILE A 137 2.05 -10.19 4.24
CA ILE A 137 3.03 -9.54 3.35
C ILE A 137 4.43 -10.09 3.62
N LYS A 138 4.89 -10.04 4.87
CA LYS A 138 6.20 -10.58 5.26
C LYS A 138 6.36 -12.06 4.93
N SER A 139 5.32 -12.86 5.13
CA SER A 139 5.35 -14.28 4.78
C SER A 139 5.47 -14.51 3.27
N ALA A 140 4.76 -13.72 2.45
CA ALA A 140 4.85 -13.78 1.01
C ALA A 140 6.25 -13.37 0.50
N GLU A 141 6.79 -12.27 1.02
CA GLU A 141 8.15 -11.80 0.72
C GLU A 141 9.21 -12.87 1.08
N TYR A 142 9.09 -13.48 2.27
CA TYR A 142 9.96 -14.56 2.69
C TYR A 142 9.91 -15.75 1.73
N LYS A 143 8.71 -16.19 1.33
CA LYS A 143 8.53 -17.31 0.39
C LYS A 143 9.09 -16.97 -0.99
N ALA A 144 8.88 -15.75 -1.48
CA ALA A 144 9.42 -15.29 -2.75
C ALA A 144 10.95 -15.28 -2.74
N ARG A 145 11.57 -14.72 -1.68
CA ARG A 145 13.02 -14.76 -1.48
C ARG A 145 13.54 -16.19 -1.45
N LYS A 146 12.92 -17.09 -0.68
CA LYS A 146 13.34 -18.50 -0.61
C LYS A 146 13.21 -19.23 -1.94
N ARG A 147 12.17 -18.93 -2.72
CA ARG A 147 12.00 -19.46 -4.08
C ARG A 147 13.05 -18.92 -5.05
N ASN A 148 13.54 -17.69 -4.86
CA ASN A 148 14.62 -17.14 -5.67
C ASN A 148 16.00 -17.69 -5.26
N GLU A 149 16.24 -17.85 -3.95
CA GLU A 149 17.46 -18.48 -3.42
C GLU A 149 17.57 -19.95 -3.83
N ASN A 150 16.46 -20.67 -3.81
CA ASN A 150 16.41 -22.09 -4.15
C ASN A 150 15.23 -22.34 -5.12
N PRO A 151 15.44 -22.04 -6.42
CA PRO A 151 14.41 -22.22 -7.42
C PRO A 151 14.04 -23.70 -7.54
N PRO A 152 12.76 -24.07 -7.46
CA PRO A 152 12.36 -25.46 -7.57
C PRO A 152 12.71 -25.95 -8.97
N GLU A 153 13.40 -27.10 -9.04
CA GLU A 153 13.70 -27.73 -10.31
C GLU A 153 12.41 -28.01 -11.11
N PRO A 154 12.43 -27.82 -12.44
CA PRO A 154 11.31 -28.17 -13.28
C PRO A 154 11.03 -29.66 -13.14
N ARG A 155 9.84 -30.01 -12.64
CA ARG A 155 9.44 -31.42 -12.49
C ARG A 155 9.58 -32.14 -13.82
N PRO A 156 10.18 -33.34 -13.85
CA PRO A 156 10.33 -34.09 -15.08
C PRO A 156 8.97 -34.30 -15.75
N ARG A 157 8.95 -34.19 -17.09
CA ARG A 157 7.73 -34.42 -17.87
C ARG A 157 7.28 -35.85 -17.64
N LYS A 158 6.12 -36.02 -17.01
CA LYS A 158 5.53 -37.36 -16.80
C LYS A 158 5.39 -38.07 -18.16
N GLN A 159 5.88 -39.31 -18.22
CA GLN A 159 5.73 -40.17 -19.39
C GLN A 159 4.30 -40.74 -19.48
N PHE A 160 3.63 -40.90 -18.34
CA PHE A 160 2.28 -41.44 -18.24
C PHE A 160 1.30 -40.45 -17.61
N CYS A 161 0.04 -40.51 -18.04
CA CYS A 161 -1.05 -39.75 -17.43
C CYS A 161 -1.46 -40.37 -16.09
N LYS A 162 -2.38 -39.71 -15.37
CA LYS A 162 -2.87 -40.21 -14.06
C LYS A 162 -3.57 -41.58 -14.13
N GLN A 163 -4.02 -41.99 -15.32
CA GLN A 163 -4.69 -43.28 -15.55
C GLN A 163 -3.73 -44.32 -16.15
N GLY A 164 -2.42 -44.04 -16.20
CA GLY A 164 -1.41 -44.98 -16.71
C GLY A 164 -1.20 -44.95 -18.23
N HIS A 165 -2.02 -44.24 -19.01
CA HIS A 165 -1.79 -44.13 -20.46
C HIS A 165 -0.52 -43.33 -20.78
N GLU A 166 0.24 -43.80 -21.76
CA GLU A 166 1.47 -43.18 -22.23
C GLU A 166 1.19 -41.89 -23.02
N PHE A 167 2.00 -40.86 -22.78
CA PHE A 167 1.98 -39.61 -23.55
C PHE A 167 2.83 -39.72 -24.82
N THR A 168 2.29 -40.38 -25.84
CA THR A 168 2.83 -40.39 -27.22
C THR A 168 2.33 -39.19 -28.03
N ALA A 169 2.85 -38.95 -29.24
CA ALA A 169 2.36 -37.86 -30.10
C ALA A 169 0.86 -38.02 -30.45
N GLU A 170 0.43 -39.27 -30.61
CA GLU A 170 -0.93 -39.67 -30.96
C GLU A 170 -1.89 -39.56 -29.76
N ASN A 171 -1.41 -39.90 -28.56
CA ASN A 171 -2.22 -39.90 -27.33
C ASN A 171 -2.09 -38.59 -26.52
N THR A 172 -1.32 -37.62 -27.01
CA THR A 172 -1.13 -36.32 -26.36
C THR A 172 -1.86 -35.21 -27.10
N TYR A 173 -2.61 -34.41 -26.35
CA TYR A 173 -3.06 -33.09 -26.80
C TYR A 173 -2.30 -32.02 -26.01
N VAL A 174 -1.67 -31.07 -26.70
CA VAL A 174 -0.95 -29.93 -26.12
C VAL A 174 -1.77 -28.66 -26.35
N SER A 175 -2.15 -27.98 -25.27
CA SER A 175 -2.91 -26.73 -25.33
C SER A 175 -2.05 -25.61 -25.93
N PRO A 176 -2.47 -24.95 -27.04
CA PRO A 176 -1.69 -23.87 -27.65
C PRO A 176 -1.48 -22.66 -26.73
N SER A 177 -2.44 -22.38 -25.85
CA SER A 177 -2.41 -21.21 -24.95
C SER A 177 -1.55 -21.38 -23.69
N THR A 178 -1.39 -22.60 -23.20
CA THR A 178 -0.77 -22.87 -21.89
C THR A 178 0.36 -23.89 -21.95
N GLY A 179 0.56 -24.54 -23.10
CA GLY A 179 1.52 -25.65 -23.26
C GLY A 179 1.16 -26.90 -22.45
N SER A 180 0.00 -26.93 -21.79
CA SER A 180 -0.41 -28.05 -20.94
C SER A 180 -0.74 -29.29 -21.77
N ARG A 181 -0.32 -30.47 -21.31
CA ARG A 181 -0.58 -31.77 -21.95
C ARG A 181 -1.78 -32.46 -21.33
N SER A 182 -2.63 -33.06 -22.17
CA SER A 182 -3.73 -33.93 -21.74
C SER A 182 -3.76 -35.22 -22.56
N CYS A 183 -4.24 -36.30 -21.95
CA CYS A 183 -4.30 -37.62 -22.56
C CYS A 183 -5.61 -37.76 -23.36
N ARG A 184 -5.49 -38.05 -24.67
CA ARG A 184 -6.63 -38.15 -25.58
C ARG A 184 -7.50 -39.36 -25.25
N GLU A 185 -6.90 -40.47 -24.82
CA GLU A 185 -7.63 -41.66 -24.35
C GLU A 185 -8.46 -41.37 -23.11
N CYS A 186 -7.90 -40.71 -22.10
CA CYS A 186 -8.65 -40.25 -20.93
C CYS A 186 -9.84 -39.39 -21.34
N LYS A 187 -9.64 -38.49 -22.32
CA LYS A 187 -10.73 -37.63 -22.82
C LYS A 187 -11.81 -38.43 -23.54
N ARG A 188 -11.44 -39.37 -24.41
CA ARG A 188 -12.38 -40.29 -25.09
C ARG A 188 -13.16 -41.14 -24.08
N ALA A 189 -12.49 -41.69 -23.07
CA ALA A 189 -13.11 -42.45 -22.00
C ALA A 189 -14.10 -41.60 -21.18
N GLN A 190 -13.76 -40.35 -20.87
CA GLN A 190 -14.66 -39.42 -20.21
C GLN A 190 -15.91 -39.14 -21.08
N VAL A 191 -15.76 -38.95 -22.39
CA VAL A 191 -16.88 -38.77 -23.32
C VAL A 191 -17.75 -40.02 -23.40
N ARG A 192 -17.16 -41.23 -23.44
CA ARG A 192 -17.92 -42.49 -23.39
C ARG A 192 -18.72 -42.62 -22.09
N LYS A 193 -18.10 -42.33 -20.94
CA LYS A 193 -18.78 -42.33 -19.62
C LYS A 193 -19.87 -41.27 -19.52
N TYR A 194 -19.69 -40.12 -20.17
CA TYR A 194 -20.73 -39.09 -20.28
C TYR A 194 -21.92 -39.63 -21.10
N ARG A 195 -21.68 -40.14 -22.31
CA ARG A 195 -22.73 -40.71 -23.18
C ARG A 195 -23.44 -41.91 -22.57
N ALA A 196 -22.73 -42.78 -21.84
CA ALA A 196 -23.32 -43.95 -21.18
C ALA A 196 -24.18 -43.57 -19.97
N ARG A 197 -23.81 -42.52 -19.21
CA ARG A 197 -24.70 -41.93 -18.19
C ARG A 197 -25.91 -41.25 -18.82
N GLU A 198 -25.72 -40.64 -19.98
CA GLU A 198 -26.75 -39.94 -20.74
C GLU A 198 -27.42 -40.85 -21.79
N GLY A 199 -27.58 -42.15 -21.48
CA GLY A 199 -28.56 -43.03 -22.15
C GLY A 199 -30.02 -42.63 -21.89
N LYS A 200 -30.24 -41.45 -21.29
CA LYS A 200 -31.53 -40.77 -21.15
C LYS A 200 -31.37 -39.38 -21.75
N GLN A 201 -31.88 -39.23 -22.97
CA GLN A 201 -32.50 -38.02 -23.49
C GLN A 201 -31.78 -36.70 -23.13
N VAL A 202 -30.97 -36.18 -24.06
CA VAL A 202 -30.56 -34.77 -24.03
C VAL A 202 -31.81 -33.92 -24.32
N VAL A 203 -32.68 -33.79 -23.33
CA VAL A 203 -33.68 -32.73 -23.29
C VAL A 203 -32.88 -31.50 -22.91
N TYR A 204 -32.37 -30.77 -23.90
CA TYR A 204 -32.13 -29.35 -23.66
C TYR A 204 -33.43 -28.82 -23.04
N ARG A 205 -33.39 -27.93 -22.05
CA ARG A 205 -34.58 -27.15 -21.69
C ARG A 205 -34.86 -26.24 -22.90
N VAL A 206 -35.45 -26.81 -23.96
CA VAL A 206 -35.43 -26.27 -25.34
C VAL A 206 -36.37 -25.09 -25.48
N GLU A 207 -37.28 -24.91 -24.53
CA GLU A 207 -38.43 -24.03 -24.71
C GLU A 207 -38.14 -22.59 -24.30
N VAL A 208 -37.18 -22.33 -23.40
CA VAL A 208 -36.85 -20.97 -22.94
C VAL A 208 -35.35 -20.75 -22.75
N CYS A 209 -34.86 -19.57 -23.16
CA CYS A 209 -33.47 -19.18 -22.94
C CYS A 209 -33.24 -18.71 -21.49
N LYS A 210 -31.98 -18.49 -21.10
CA LYS A 210 -31.58 -18.00 -19.76
C LYS A 210 -32.24 -16.70 -19.29
N ASN A 211 -32.77 -15.91 -20.22
CA ASN A 211 -33.48 -14.66 -19.93
C ASN A 211 -35.01 -14.83 -20.05
N GLY A 212 -35.52 -16.06 -20.07
CA GLY A 212 -36.95 -16.37 -20.08
C GLY A 212 -37.63 -16.29 -21.46
N HIS A 213 -36.93 -15.97 -22.54
CA HIS A 213 -37.55 -15.92 -23.87
C HIS A 213 -37.80 -17.30 -24.47
N ALA A 214 -38.98 -17.50 -25.07
CA ALA A 214 -39.31 -18.67 -25.86
C ALA A 214 -38.23 -18.97 -26.93
N MET A 215 -37.85 -20.22 -27.08
CA MET A 215 -36.86 -20.69 -28.04
C MET A 215 -37.57 -21.50 -29.12
N ASP A 216 -38.39 -20.81 -29.90
CA ASP A 216 -39.06 -21.29 -31.12
C ASP A 216 -38.18 -21.07 -32.38
N GLU A 217 -38.66 -21.44 -33.57
CA GLU A 217 -37.93 -21.26 -34.83
C GLU A 217 -37.61 -19.78 -35.11
N GLU A 218 -38.52 -18.88 -34.76
CA GLU A 218 -38.39 -17.44 -35.02
C GLU A 218 -37.34 -16.78 -34.12
N ASN A 219 -37.30 -17.18 -32.84
CA ASN A 219 -36.42 -16.62 -31.82
C ASN A 219 -35.13 -17.42 -31.63
N SER A 220 -34.92 -18.49 -32.41
CA SER A 220 -33.69 -19.28 -32.42
C SER A 220 -32.81 -18.94 -33.61
N ARG A 221 -31.50 -18.84 -33.37
CA ARG A 221 -30.47 -18.79 -34.41
C ARG A 221 -29.32 -19.70 -34.02
N PHE A 222 -28.61 -20.25 -35.00
CA PHE A 222 -27.44 -21.09 -34.76
C PHE A 222 -26.17 -20.30 -35.09
N THR A 223 -25.16 -20.41 -34.25
CA THR A 223 -23.82 -19.83 -34.48
C THR A 223 -22.95 -20.79 -35.30
N ALA A 224 -21.80 -20.31 -35.79
CA ALA A 224 -20.92 -21.08 -36.68
C ALA A 224 -20.35 -22.37 -36.05
N ASP A 225 -20.30 -22.43 -34.72
CA ASP A 225 -19.93 -23.60 -33.91
C ASP A 225 -21.11 -24.56 -33.65
N GLY A 226 -22.28 -24.32 -34.26
CA GLY A 226 -23.48 -25.13 -34.11
C GLY A 226 -24.32 -24.81 -32.86
N THR A 227 -23.93 -23.81 -32.06
CA THR A 227 -24.62 -23.49 -30.81
C THR A 227 -25.93 -22.71 -31.06
N ARG A 228 -27.04 -23.15 -30.44
CA ARG A 228 -28.35 -22.46 -30.52
C ARG A 228 -28.37 -21.23 -29.60
N SER A 229 -28.75 -20.08 -30.14
CA SER A 229 -28.74 -18.76 -29.49
C SER A 229 -30.08 -18.05 -29.64
N CYS A 230 -30.49 -17.29 -28.62
CA CYS A 230 -31.73 -16.50 -28.65
C CYS A 230 -31.55 -15.20 -29.46
N ARG A 231 -32.41 -14.96 -30.46
CA ARG A 231 -32.38 -13.75 -31.31
C ARG A 231 -32.75 -12.50 -30.52
N LYS A 232 -33.75 -12.54 -29.63
CA LYS A 232 -34.10 -11.41 -28.74
C LYS A 232 -32.92 -10.99 -27.85
N CYS A 233 -32.25 -11.94 -27.20
CA CYS A 233 -31.06 -11.66 -26.41
C CYS A 233 -29.90 -11.10 -27.25
N ALA A 234 -29.75 -11.57 -28.50
CA ALA A 234 -28.73 -11.04 -29.40
C ALA A 234 -29.02 -9.58 -29.79
N ARG A 235 -30.26 -9.27 -30.16
CA ARG A 235 -30.72 -7.91 -30.49
C ARG A 235 -30.53 -6.96 -29.30
N GLN A 236 -30.87 -7.39 -28.09
CA GLN A 236 -30.67 -6.59 -26.88
C GLN A 236 -29.20 -6.24 -26.67
N ARG A 237 -28.29 -7.22 -26.74
CA ARG A 237 -26.85 -6.98 -26.62
C ARG A 237 -26.33 -6.01 -27.69
N SER A 238 -26.80 -6.14 -28.93
CA SER A 238 -26.44 -5.20 -30.00
C SER A 238 -26.92 -3.78 -29.71
N ARG A 239 -28.14 -3.60 -29.18
CA ARG A 239 -28.67 -2.28 -28.80
C ARG A 239 -27.91 -1.68 -27.62
N GLU A 240 -27.60 -2.46 -26.59
CA GLU A 240 -26.80 -2.02 -25.45
C GLU A 240 -25.37 -1.64 -25.89
N SER A 241 -24.75 -2.45 -26.75
CA SER A 241 -23.45 -2.14 -27.34
C SER A 241 -23.49 -0.83 -28.12
N TYR A 242 -24.53 -0.61 -28.93
CA TYR A 242 -24.71 0.61 -29.71
C TYR A 242 -24.94 1.84 -28.82
N ARG A 243 -25.75 1.72 -27.76
CA ARG A 243 -25.94 2.78 -26.77
C ARG A 243 -24.64 3.13 -26.07
N ARG A 244 -23.83 2.14 -25.69
CA ARG A 244 -22.52 2.34 -25.06
C ARG A 244 -21.55 3.05 -26.01
N THR A 245 -21.51 2.67 -27.29
CA THR A 245 -20.61 3.32 -28.26
C THR A 245 -21.08 4.73 -28.63
N GLN A 246 -22.39 4.99 -28.66
CA GLN A 246 -22.95 6.34 -28.82
C GLN A 246 -22.65 7.24 -27.63
N ALA A 247 -22.78 6.75 -26.39
CA ALA A 247 -22.55 7.52 -25.16
C ALA A 247 -21.10 8.00 -24.98
N HIS A 248 -20.13 7.34 -25.63
CA HIS A 248 -18.72 7.74 -25.62
C HIS A 248 -18.27 8.44 -26.91
N ARG A 249 -19.18 8.71 -27.84
CA ARG A 249 -18.85 9.40 -29.08
C ARG A 249 -18.81 10.90 -28.81
N GLY A 250 -17.62 11.48 -28.87
CA GLY A 250 -17.44 12.94 -28.85
C GLY A 250 -18.11 13.63 -30.05
N PRO A 251 -18.04 14.96 -30.14
CA PRO A 251 -18.67 15.75 -31.21
C PRO A 251 -18.29 15.22 -32.59
N ALA A 252 -19.22 15.34 -33.55
CA ALA A 252 -18.99 14.84 -34.90
C ALA A 252 -17.70 15.47 -35.47
N PRO A 253 -16.93 14.76 -36.33
CA PRO A 253 -15.66 15.29 -36.83
C PRO A 253 -15.75 16.69 -37.46
N ALA A 254 -16.91 17.05 -38.02
CA ALA A 254 -17.21 18.38 -38.58
C ALA A 254 -17.50 19.46 -37.52
N GLU A 255 -17.93 19.09 -36.32
CA GLU A 255 -18.27 19.99 -35.21
C GLU A 255 -17.09 20.27 -34.28
N ARG A 256 -16.03 19.46 -34.36
CA ARG A 256 -14.82 19.64 -33.55
C ARG A 256 -14.20 21.02 -33.81
N THR A 257 -13.99 21.81 -32.76
CA THR A 257 -13.31 23.10 -32.84
C THR A 257 -11.79 22.96 -32.77
N HIS A 258 -11.29 21.80 -32.32
CA HIS A 258 -9.86 21.52 -32.14
C HIS A 258 -9.51 20.11 -32.65
N CYS A 259 -8.26 19.92 -33.09
CA CYS A 259 -7.74 18.62 -33.48
C CYS A 259 -7.44 17.73 -32.24
N PRO A 260 -7.11 16.43 -32.40
CA PRO A 260 -6.78 15.55 -31.27
C PRO A 260 -5.63 16.04 -30.37
N GLU A 261 -4.70 16.82 -30.93
CA GLU A 261 -3.57 17.44 -30.20
C GLU A 261 -3.94 18.80 -29.59
N GLY A 262 -5.20 19.22 -29.67
CA GLY A 262 -5.69 20.45 -29.07
C GLY A 262 -5.48 21.72 -29.88
N HIS A 263 -4.99 21.65 -31.12
CA HIS A 263 -4.86 22.85 -31.97
C HIS A 263 -6.21 23.26 -32.56
N ALA A 264 -6.53 24.56 -32.50
CA ALA A 264 -7.77 25.10 -33.07
C ALA A 264 -7.85 24.88 -34.59
N TYR A 265 -9.02 24.46 -35.06
CA TYR A 265 -9.37 24.44 -36.47
C TYR A 265 -9.82 25.83 -36.92
N SER A 266 -8.85 26.72 -37.21
CA SER A 266 -9.07 28.01 -37.86
C SER A 266 -8.78 27.93 -39.37
N PRO A 267 -9.22 28.90 -40.21
CA PRO A 267 -8.86 28.92 -41.64
C PRO A 267 -7.35 28.82 -41.89
N GLU A 268 -6.54 29.43 -41.02
CA GLU A 268 -5.08 29.49 -41.11
C GLU A 268 -4.41 28.17 -40.68
N ASN A 269 -5.06 27.41 -39.80
CA ASN A 269 -4.53 26.16 -39.25
C ASN A 269 -5.26 24.90 -39.76
N THR A 270 -6.16 25.06 -40.73
CA THR A 270 -6.96 23.96 -41.29
C THR A 270 -6.76 23.86 -42.80
N TYR A 271 -6.75 22.64 -43.32
CA TYR A 271 -7.09 22.39 -44.71
C TYR A 271 -8.01 21.19 -44.83
N VAL A 272 -8.86 21.18 -45.84
CA VAL A 272 -9.80 20.09 -46.10
C VAL A 272 -9.21 19.20 -47.19
N THR A 273 -9.13 17.91 -46.93
CA THR A 273 -8.69 16.91 -47.92
C THR A 273 -9.77 16.71 -48.99
N SER A 274 -9.41 16.11 -50.12
CA SER A 274 -10.36 15.73 -51.19
C SER A 274 -11.49 14.81 -50.71
N LYS A 275 -11.29 14.08 -49.60
CA LYS A 275 -12.30 13.23 -48.94
C LYS A 275 -13.16 14.00 -47.93
N GLY A 276 -13.04 15.32 -47.84
CA GLY A 276 -13.81 16.18 -46.94
C GLY A 276 -13.31 16.22 -45.48
N HIS A 277 -12.17 15.59 -45.16
CA HIS A 277 -11.65 15.61 -43.79
C HIS A 277 -10.79 16.85 -43.50
N ARG A 278 -11.04 17.52 -42.37
CA ARG A 278 -10.22 18.63 -41.86
C ARG A 278 -8.92 18.12 -41.24
N GLN A 279 -7.79 18.66 -41.70
CA GLN A 279 -6.45 18.35 -41.22
C GLN A 279 -5.83 19.58 -40.57
N CYS A 280 -5.12 19.37 -39.45
CA CYS A 280 -4.43 20.44 -38.74
C CYS A 280 -3.06 20.69 -39.37
N ARG A 281 -2.83 21.91 -39.85
CA ARG A 281 -1.57 22.31 -40.48
C ARG A 281 -0.41 22.25 -39.50
N THR A 282 -0.61 22.65 -38.24
CA THR A 282 0.41 22.54 -37.19
C THR A 282 0.82 21.09 -36.91
N CYS A 283 -0.14 20.16 -36.76
CA CYS A 283 0.15 18.74 -36.59
C CYS A 283 0.95 18.17 -37.78
N ASN A 284 0.59 18.57 -39.00
CA ASN A 284 1.29 18.08 -40.18
C ASN A 284 2.72 18.60 -40.27
N LYS A 285 2.95 19.90 -40.02
CA LYS A 285 4.31 20.46 -39.94
C LYS A 285 5.16 19.75 -38.89
N ALA A 286 4.57 19.42 -37.73
CA ALA A 286 5.27 18.66 -36.69
C ALA A 286 5.62 17.24 -37.14
N ARG A 287 4.69 16.54 -37.80
CA ARG A 287 4.92 15.20 -38.37
C ARG A 287 5.97 15.20 -39.47
N ASP A 288 5.98 16.22 -40.32
CA ASP A 288 6.98 16.37 -41.38
C ASP A 288 8.37 16.61 -40.80
N LYS A 289 8.50 17.50 -39.80
CA LYS A 289 9.76 17.70 -39.06
C LYS A 289 10.24 16.41 -38.39
N ALA A 290 9.36 15.66 -37.75
CA ALA A 290 9.69 14.39 -37.12
C ALA A 290 10.17 13.35 -38.14
N ARG A 291 9.52 13.28 -39.31
CA ARG A 291 9.91 12.40 -40.42
C ARG A 291 11.28 12.77 -40.98
N THR A 292 11.56 14.06 -41.19
CA THR A 292 12.87 14.54 -41.66
C THR A 292 13.98 14.23 -40.66
N ARG A 293 13.76 14.43 -39.35
CA ARG A 293 14.71 14.06 -38.29
C ARG A 293 14.99 12.55 -38.28
N LYS A 294 13.96 11.73 -38.41
CA LYS A 294 14.10 10.27 -38.43
C LYS A 294 14.86 9.78 -39.66
N LYS A 295 14.67 10.44 -40.82
CA LYS A 295 15.44 10.14 -42.04
C LYS A 295 16.91 10.53 -41.88
N ALA A 296 17.19 11.73 -41.38
CA ALA A 296 18.56 12.18 -41.12
C ALA A 296 19.32 11.30 -40.12
N ALA A 297 18.64 10.72 -39.13
CA ALA A 297 19.21 9.77 -38.19
C ALA A 297 19.37 8.33 -38.72
N ALA A 298 18.79 8.02 -39.89
CA ALA A 298 18.95 6.73 -40.55
C ALA A 298 20.02 6.76 -41.66
N ASP A 299 20.32 7.95 -42.17
CA ASP A 299 21.28 8.20 -43.27
C ASP A 299 22.67 8.65 -42.76
N GLY A 300 22.91 8.68 -41.44
CA GLY A 300 24.19 9.03 -40.80
C GLY A 300 24.54 8.07 -39.68
#